data_AF-A0A3D4WAP7-F1
#
_entry.id   AF-A0A3D4WAP7-F1
#
_cell.length_a   1.000
_cell.length_b   1.000
_cell.length_c   1.000
_cell.angle_alpha   90.00
_cell.angle_beta   90.00
_cell.angle_gamma   90.00
#
_symmetry.space_group_name_H-M   'P 1'
#
loop_
_entity.id
_entity.type
_entity.pdbx_description
1 polymer ?
#
loop_
_entity_poly.entity_id
_entity_poly.type
_entity_poly.pdbx_seq_one_letter_code
_entity_poly.pdbx_strand_id
1 'polypeptide(L)'
;ISGLEFKDIFELSSVRNPSVFRQLLRMLAFQTGSEVSIPELSRNLNISQETVNNYIDLLEKAFIVFRLGGYSRNLRKEVTKSKIYFWDTGIRNSVINNFSHFEYRTDTGALWENSIIAERLKYQAYSNINVNPYFWRTYTGAEVDYIEERNGKLSAFEIKLKNKKSSAPKTWIENYGDDFSLIHPANFHEFLL
;
A
#
# COMPACT_ATOMS: atom_id res chain seq x y z
N ILE A 1 12.94 9.83 -13.54
CA ILE A 1 12.47 10.89 -12.62
C ILE A 1 13.67 11.76 -12.29
N SER A 2 13.67 12.97 -12.85
CA SER A 2 14.76 13.93 -12.70
C SER A 2 14.69 14.54 -11.29
N GLY A 3 15.82 15.00 -10.74
CA GLY A 3 15.89 15.58 -9.39
C GLY A 3 15.05 16.84 -9.14
N LEU A 4 14.25 17.29 -10.13
CA LEU A 4 13.40 18.46 -10.07
C LEU A 4 12.18 18.26 -9.16
N GLU A 5 11.48 17.12 -9.22
CA GLU A 5 10.27 16.87 -8.39
C GLU A 5 10.59 16.82 -6.89
N PHE A 6 11.76 16.29 -6.53
CA PHE A 6 12.20 16.27 -5.13
C PHE A 6 12.66 17.66 -4.65
N LYS A 7 13.21 18.49 -5.54
CA LYS A 7 13.72 19.81 -5.19
C LYS A 7 12.60 20.70 -4.68
N ASP A 8 11.44 20.69 -5.35
CA ASP A 8 10.29 21.51 -4.95
C ASP A 8 9.71 21.06 -3.59
N ILE A 9 9.66 19.75 -3.33
CA ILE A 9 9.25 19.21 -2.02
C ILE A 9 10.22 19.66 -0.92
N PHE A 10 11.53 19.58 -1.16
CA PHE A 10 12.55 19.97 -0.19
C PHE A 10 12.64 21.49 0.03
N GLU A 11 12.24 22.30 -0.95
CA GLU A 11 12.22 23.76 -0.81
C GLU A 11 10.94 24.26 -0.12
N LEU A 12 9.81 23.56 -0.30
CA LEU A 12 8.51 23.92 0.31
C LEU A 12 8.30 23.37 1.72
N SER A 13 8.98 22.29 2.06
CA SER A 13 8.95 21.71 3.41
C SER A 13 10.31 21.87 4.05
N SER A 14 10.37 22.27 5.32
CA SER A 14 11.60 22.47 6.08
C SER A 14 12.36 21.16 6.36
N VAL A 15 12.60 20.34 5.34
CA VAL A 15 13.29 19.06 5.42
C VAL A 15 14.73 19.32 5.78
N ARG A 16 15.01 19.18 7.07
CA ARG A 16 16.33 19.42 7.67
C ARG A 16 17.40 18.49 7.11
N ASN A 17 17.02 17.34 6.56
CA ASN A 17 17.97 16.36 6.00
C ASN A 17 17.41 15.63 4.75
N PRO A 18 17.66 16.15 3.55
CA PRO A 18 17.22 15.54 2.29
C PRO A 18 17.76 14.11 2.05
N SER A 19 18.93 13.79 2.60
CA SER A 19 19.51 12.44 2.47
C SER A 19 18.68 11.40 3.22
N VAL A 20 18.29 11.71 4.45
CA VAL A 20 17.45 10.82 5.28
C VAL A 20 16.07 10.64 4.66
N PHE A 21 15.49 11.71 4.10
CA PHE A 21 14.21 11.63 3.39
C PHE A 21 14.26 10.68 2.19
N ARG A 22 15.32 10.77 1.36
CA ARG A 22 15.51 9.83 0.24
C ARG A 22 15.71 8.39 0.71
N GLN A 23 16.43 8.19 1.81
CA GLN A 23 16.61 6.85 2.39
C GLN A 23 15.29 6.28 2.90
N LEU A 24 14.47 7.08 3.58
CA LEU A 24 13.13 6.68 3.99
C LEU A 24 12.28 6.24 2.78
N LEU A 25 12.21 7.07 1.73
CA LEU A 25 11.45 6.75 0.53
C LEU A 25 11.94 5.45 -0.11
N ARG A 26 13.25 5.21 -0.13
CA ARG A 26 13.85 3.98 -0.63
C ARG A 26 13.49 2.76 0.24
N MET A 27 13.46 2.89 1.56
CA MET A 27 13.00 1.82 2.46
C MET A 27 11.53 1.48 2.20
N LEU A 28 10.67 2.49 2.05
CA LEU A 28 9.25 2.30 1.72
C LEU A 28 9.07 1.60 0.36
N ALA A 29 9.88 1.94 -0.64
CA ALA A 29 9.88 1.27 -1.94
C ALA A 29 10.22 -0.23 -1.83
N PHE A 30 11.15 -0.61 -0.96
CA PHE A 30 11.47 -2.02 -0.73
C PHE A 30 10.41 -2.77 0.10
N GLN A 31 9.59 -2.04 0.87
CA GLN A 31 8.53 -2.60 1.73
C GLN A 31 7.13 -2.54 1.10
N THR A 32 6.99 -2.20 -0.18
CA THR A 32 5.70 -2.19 -0.89
C THR A 32 4.97 -3.52 -0.74
N GLY A 33 3.70 -3.48 -0.36
CA GLY A 33 2.87 -4.66 -0.08
C GLY A 33 3.08 -5.29 1.31
N SER A 34 4.03 -4.79 2.10
CA SER A 34 4.30 -5.22 3.46
C SER A 34 3.86 -4.19 4.50
N GLU A 35 3.61 -4.66 5.73
CA GLU A 35 3.33 -3.78 6.86
C GLU A 35 4.54 -2.89 7.17
N VAL A 36 4.28 -1.60 7.37
CA VAL A 36 5.33 -0.63 7.75
C VAL A 36 5.39 -0.49 9.26
N SER A 37 6.60 -0.61 9.81
CA SER A 37 6.90 -0.39 11.22
C SER A 37 7.62 0.95 11.42
N ILE A 38 6.91 1.95 11.94
CA ILE A 38 7.49 3.27 12.25
C ILE A 38 8.68 3.17 13.23
N PRO A 39 8.64 2.36 14.30
CA PRO A 39 9.80 2.15 15.17
C PRO A 39 11.01 1.57 14.43
N GLU A 40 10.79 0.66 13.48
CA GLU A 40 11.87 0.06 12.68
C GLU A 40 12.52 1.11 11.76
N LEU A 41 11.71 1.88 11.04
CA LEU A 41 12.19 2.97 10.18
C LEU A 41 12.97 4.01 10.97
N SER A 42 12.44 4.41 12.14
CA SER A 42 13.08 5.36 13.06
C SER A 42 14.47 4.87 13.49
N ARG A 43 14.59 3.61 13.89
CA ARG A 43 15.87 3.01 14.29
C ARG A 43 16.86 2.92 13.13
N ASN A 44 16.40 2.48 11.96
CA ASN A 44 17.27 2.29 10.78
C ASN A 44 17.78 3.62 10.22
N LEU A 45 16.99 4.70 10.32
CA LEU A 45 17.34 6.03 9.81
C LEU A 45 17.95 6.95 10.88
N ASN A 46 17.99 6.52 12.14
CA ASN A 46 18.45 7.30 13.29
C ASN A 46 17.74 8.67 13.41
N ILE A 47 16.40 8.66 13.32
CA ILE A 47 15.54 9.84 13.50
C ILE A 47 14.36 9.50 14.41
N SER A 48 13.68 10.50 14.98
CA SER A 48 12.50 10.25 15.80
C SER A 48 11.34 9.65 14.99
N GLN A 49 10.49 8.84 15.63
CA GLN A 49 9.27 8.30 15.00
C GLN A 49 8.35 9.42 14.50
N GLU A 50 8.29 10.55 15.20
CA GLU A 50 7.59 11.75 14.77
C GLU A 50 8.13 12.28 13.43
N THR A 51 9.46 12.32 13.27
CA THR A 51 10.09 12.75 12.01
C THR A 51 9.78 11.77 10.87
N VAL A 52 9.79 10.45 11.14
CA VAL A 52 9.37 9.44 10.15
C VAL A 52 7.95 9.70 9.69
N ASN A 53 7.01 9.89 10.62
CA ASN A 53 5.61 10.16 10.28
C ASN A 53 5.46 11.46 9.49
N ASN A 54 6.09 12.55 9.93
CA ASN A 54 6.06 13.82 9.21
C ASN A 54 6.59 13.71 7.77
N TYR A 55 7.63 12.91 7.56
CA TYR A 55 8.16 12.66 6.21
C TYR A 55 7.23 11.80 5.36
N ILE A 56 6.59 10.77 5.94
CA ILE A 56 5.58 9.99 5.21
C ILE A 56 4.39 10.89 4.86
N ASP A 57 3.90 11.71 5.78
CA ASP A 57 2.79 12.64 5.55
C ASP A 57 3.12 13.65 4.43
N LEU A 58 4.37 14.08 4.35
CA LEU A 58 4.85 14.93 3.25
C LEU A 58 4.83 14.18 1.90
N LEU A 59 5.26 12.93 1.88
CA LEU A 59 5.19 12.08 0.67
C LEU A 59 3.74 11.83 0.23
N GLU A 60 2.81 11.68 1.18
CA GLU A 60 1.37 11.54 0.89
C GLU A 60 0.80 12.83 0.30
N LYS A 61 1.11 13.99 0.90
CA LYS A 61 0.69 15.31 0.38
C LYS A 61 1.27 15.62 -1.01
N ALA A 62 2.44 15.06 -1.32
CA ALA A 62 3.07 15.17 -2.63
C ALA A 62 2.55 14.13 -3.65
N PHE A 63 1.54 13.33 -3.29
CA PHE A 63 1.00 12.25 -4.13
C PHE A 63 2.06 11.24 -4.59
N ILE A 64 3.11 11.01 -3.79
CA ILE A 64 4.14 9.99 -4.08
C ILE A 64 3.68 8.63 -3.54
N VAL A 65 3.21 8.63 -2.29
CA VAL A 65 2.74 7.41 -1.59
C VAL A 65 1.34 7.60 -1.03
N PHE A 66 0.73 6.50 -0.61
CA PHE A 66 -0.48 6.49 0.22
C PHE A 66 -0.42 5.33 1.23
N ARG A 67 -1.04 5.53 2.39
CA ARG A 67 -1.23 4.48 3.40
C ARG A 67 -2.52 3.71 3.14
N LEU A 68 -2.43 2.39 3.22
CA LEU A 68 -3.58 1.49 3.36
C LEU A 68 -3.61 0.96 4.79
N GLY A 69 -4.59 1.39 5.58
CA GLY A 69 -4.72 1.00 6.99
C GLY A 69 -5.22 -0.44 7.16
N GLY A 70 -4.85 -1.06 8.28
CA GLY A 70 -5.39 -2.36 8.67
C GLY A 70 -6.80 -2.21 9.25
N TYR A 71 -7.74 -2.97 8.72
CA TYR A 71 -9.08 -3.07 9.27
C TYR A 71 -9.06 -3.89 10.56
N SER A 72 -9.67 -3.36 11.61
CA SER A 72 -9.79 -4.05 12.90
C SER A 72 -11.10 -3.73 13.60
N ARG A 73 -11.94 -4.73 13.81
CA ARG A 73 -13.03 -4.67 14.81
C ARG A 73 -12.55 -5.08 16.20
N ASN A 74 -11.50 -5.90 16.27
CA ASN A 74 -10.92 -6.36 17.53
C ASN A 74 -9.39 -6.21 17.53
N LEU A 75 -8.92 -5.13 18.17
CA LEU A 75 -7.51 -4.77 18.27
C LEU A 75 -6.62 -5.87 18.88
N ARG A 76 -7.19 -6.84 19.61
CA ARG A 76 -6.45 -7.97 20.20
C ARG A 76 -6.14 -9.10 19.22
N LYS A 77 -6.89 -9.21 18.11
CA LYS A 77 -6.74 -10.29 17.13
C LYS A 77 -6.22 -9.81 15.77
N GLU A 78 -6.37 -8.52 15.49
CA GLU A 78 -6.17 -7.94 14.17
C GLU A 78 -5.10 -6.85 14.21
N VAL A 79 -4.40 -6.68 13.10
CA VAL A 79 -3.30 -5.74 12.98
C VAL A 79 -3.82 -4.35 12.60
N THR A 80 -3.29 -3.32 13.27
CA THR A 80 -3.61 -1.90 13.02
C THR A 80 -2.52 -1.14 12.27
N LYS A 81 -1.43 -1.81 11.90
CA LYS A 81 -0.36 -1.21 11.09
C LYS A 81 -0.90 -0.82 9.72
N SER A 82 -0.13 -0.01 9.00
CA SER A 82 -0.43 0.37 7.63
C SER A 82 0.53 -0.31 6.66
N LYS A 83 0.04 -0.65 5.47
CA LYS A 83 0.90 -0.83 4.30
C LYS A 83 1.09 0.53 3.63
N ILE A 84 2.24 0.75 3.02
CA ILE A 84 2.50 1.96 2.23
C ILE A 84 2.74 1.55 0.78
N TYR A 85 1.97 2.16 -0.12
CA TYR A 85 2.02 1.94 -1.56
C TYR A 85 2.35 3.24 -2.29
N PHE A 86 2.75 3.14 -3.55
CA PHE A 86 3.03 4.29 -4.40
C PHE A 86 1.86 4.58 -5.32
N TRP A 87 1.55 5.85 -5.58
CA TRP A 87 0.52 6.17 -6.58
C TRP A 87 0.90 5.76 -8.01
N ASP A 88 2.20 5.65 -8.27
CA ASP A 88 2.80 5.23 -9.53
C ASP A 88 3.99 4.29 -9.26
N THR A 89 3.92 3.07 -9.81
CA THR A 89 4.97 2.05 -9.64
C THR A 89 6.25 2.36 -10.42
N GLY A 90 6.19 3.22 -11.44
CA GLY A 90 7.33 3.83 -12.11
C GLY A 90 8.11 4.77 -11.19
N ILE A 91 7.43 5.55 -10.34
CA ILE A 91 8.10 6.35 -9.29
C ILE A 91 8.84 5.43 -8.34
N ARG A 92 8.14 4.42 -7.80
CA ARG A 92 8.73 3.39 -6.93
C ARG A 92 9.98 2.76 -7.56
N ASN A 93 9.89 2.35 -8.83
CA ASN A 93 10.99 1.73 -9.56
C ASN A 93 12.18 2.67 -9.77
N SER A 94 11.92 3.96 -10.01
CA SER A 94 12.97 4.97 -10.12
C SER A 94 13.72 5.19 -8.81
N VAL A 95 13.02 5.15 -7.66
CA VAL A 95 13.62 5.31 -6.33
C VAL A 95 14.64 4.19 -6.03
N ILE A 96 14.36 2.97 -6.48
CA ILE A 96 15.27 1.82 -6.28
C ILE A 96 16.17 1.54 -7.49
N ASN A 97 16.09 2.36 -8.54
CA ASN A 97 16.78 2.19 -9.82
C ASN A 97 16.65 0.77 -10.40
N ASN A 98 15.43 0.20 -10.36
CA ASN A 98 15.16 -1.11 -10.91
C ASN A 98 14.13 -0.99 -12.03
N PHE A 99 14.61 -1.02 -13.27
CA PHE A 99 13.81 -1.03 -14.50
C PHE A 99 13.98 -2.34 -15.27
N SER A 100 14.47 -3.39 -14.61
CA SER A 100 14.62 -4.71 -15.21
C SER A 100 13.29 -5.19 -15.79
N HIS A 101 13.35 -5.94 -16.89
CA HIS A 101 12.18 -6.56 -17.50
C HIS A 101 11.39 -7.37 -16.48
N PHE A 102 10.06 -7.30 -16.59
CA PHE A 102 9.12 -7.87 -15.62
C PHE A 102 9.40 -9.35 -15.30
N GLU A 103 9.80 -10.15 -16.29
CA GLU A 103 10.10 -11.58 -16.14
C GLU A 103 11.29 -11.89 -15.22
N TYR A 104 12.22 -10.94 -15.05
CA TYR A 104 13.42 -11.11 -14.23
C TYR A 104 13.27 -10.53 -12.83
N ARG A 105 12.09 -10.00 -12.50
CA ARG A 105 11.84 -9.34 -11.22
C ARG A 105 11.24 -10.31 -10.21
N THR A 106 11.67 -10.16 -8.95
CA THR A 106 11.15 -10.93 -7.81
C THR A 106 9.96 -10.26 -7.12
N ASP A 107 9.71 -8.99 -7.40
CA ASP A 107 8.69 -8.14 -6.76
C ASP A 107 7.45 -7.91 -7.65
N THR A 108 7.27 -8.70 -8.71
CA THR A 108 6.16 -8.57 -9.66
C THR A 108 4.78 -8.67 -9.01
N GLY A 109 4.63 -9.52 -8.00
CA GLY A 109 3.40 -9.63 -7.22
C GLY A 109 3.07 -8.33 -6.46
N ALA A 110 4.06 -7.76 -5.78
CA ALA A 110 3.89 -6.50 -5.04
C ALA A 110 3.64 -5.31 -5.98
N LEU A 111 4.29 -5.29 -7.16
CA LEU A 111 4.01 -4.27 -8.19
C LEU A 111 2.58 -4.37 -8.73
N TRP A 112 2.10 -5.59 -8.96
CA TRP A 112 0.73 -5.84 -9.41
C TRP A 112 -0.28 -5.39 -8.35
N GLU A 113 -0.11 -5.84 -7.10
CA GLU A 113 -0.95 -5.44 -5.97
C GLU A 113 -0.99 -3.91 -5.81
N ASN A 114 0.17 -3.27 -5.76
CA ASN A 114 0.26 -1.81 -5.68
C ASN A 114 -0.52 -1.16 -6.83
N SER A 115 -0.31 -1.60 -8.07
CA SER A 115 -0.92 -0.96 -9.24
C SER A 115 -2.45 -1.08 -9.19
N ILE A 116 -2.98 -2.26 -8.85
CA ILE A 116 -4.43 -2.47 -8.74
C ILE A 116 -5.04 -1.63 -7.63
N ILE A 117 -4.43 -1.59 -6.44
CA ILE A 117 -4.95 -0.79 -5.32
C ILE A 117 -4.91 0.71 -5.68
N ALA A 118 -3.81 1.19 -6.26
CA ALA A 118 -3.68 2.58 -6.67
C ALA A 118 -4.75 2.99 -7.69
N GLU A 119 -4.96 2.18 -8.74
CA GLU A 119 -5.98 2.45 -9.76
C GLU A 119 -7.39 2.35 -9.18
N ARG A 120 -7.65 1.41 -8.26
CA ARG A 120 -8.95 1.29 -7.61
C ARG A 120 -9.30 2.52 -6.78
N LEU A 121 -8.35 3.04 -6.00
CA LEU A 121 -8.53 4.26 -5.23
C LEU A 121 -8.76 5.49 -6.12
N LYS A 122 -8.02 5.60 -7.24
CA LYS A 122 -8.23 6.66 -8.24
C LYS A 122 -9.63 6.56 -8.84
N TYR A 123 -10.05 5.38 -9.27
CA TYR A 123 -11.38 5.13 -9.80
C TYR A 123 -12.48 5.53 -8.81
N GLN A 124 -12.38 5.10 -7.55
CA GLN A 124 -13.36 5.46 -6.51
C GLN A 124 -13.44 6.98 -6.32
N ALA A 125 -12.28 7.66 -6.28
CA ALA A 125 -12.22 9.11 -6.14
C ALA A 125 -12.85 9.83 -7.34
N TYR A 126 -12.53 9.42 -8.58
CA TYR A 126 -13.06 10.04 -9.80
C TYR A 126 -14.56 9.78 -10.00
N SER A 127 -15.04 8.63 -9.53
CA SER A 127 -16.44 8.22 -9.63
C SER A 127 -17.29 8.66 -8.43
N ASN A 128 -16.73 9.40 -7.46
CA ASN A 128 -17.39 9.80 -6.21
C ASN A 128 -17.99 8.60 -5.43
N ILE A 129 -17.31 7.46 -5.48
CA ILE A 129 -17.72 6.26 -4.75
C ILE A 129 -17.16 6.36 -3.33
N ASN A 130 -18.05 6.59 -2.36
CA ASN A 130 -17.67 6.67 -0.96
C ASN A 130 -17.55 5.26 -0.35
N VAL A 131 -16.31 4.81 -0.18
CA VAL A 131 -15.93 3.56 0.49
C VAL A 131 -14.69 3.80 1.35
N ASN A 132 -14.57 3.07 2.45
CA ASN A 132 -13.35 3.10 3.26
C ASN A 132 -12.43 1.93 2.85
N PRO A 133 -11.22 2.22 2.34
CA PRO A 133 -10.28 1.19 1.91
C PRO A 133 -9.39 0.71 3.06
N TYR A 134 -9.18 -0.60 3.15
CA TYR A 134 -8.29 -1.23 4.13
C TYR A 134 -7.58 -2.45 3.55
N PHE A 135 -6.59 -2.98 4.27
CA PHE A 135 -6.23 -4.40 4.21
C PHE A 135 -6.70 -5.08 5.49
N TRP A 136 -6.64 -6.41 5.58
CA TRP A 136 -6.89 -7.10 6.85
C TRP A 136 -5.85 -8.16 7.11
N ARG A 137 -5.44 -8.25 8.37
CA ARG A 137 -4.50 -9.27 8.82
C ARG A 137 -4.75 -9.64 10.27
N THR A 138 -4.66 -10.93 10.58
CA THR A 138 -4.62 -11.42 11.96
C THR A 138 -3.19 -11.53 12.47
N TYR A 139 -2.99 -11.47 13.79
CA TYR A 139 -1.67 -11.77 14.39
C TYR A 139 -1.17 -13.20 14.10
N THR A 140 -2.07 -14.12 13.72
CA THR A 140 -1.72 -15.49 13.29
C THR A 140 -1.32 -15.59 11.82
N GLY A 141 -1.36 -14.47 11.07
CA GLY A 141 -0.87 -14.39 9.70
C GLY A 141 -1.88 -14.65 8.60
N ALA A 142 -3.18 -14.81 8.91
CA ALA A 142 -4.22 -14.78 7.88
C ALA A 142 -4.34 -13.34 7.34
N GLU A 143 -4.53 -13.19 6.04
CA GLU A 143 -4.48 -11.88 5.37
C GLU A 143 -5.51 -11.81 4.23
N VAL A 144 -6.00 -10.59 3.98
CA VAL A 144 -6.74 -10.18 2.79
C VAL A 144 -6.10 -8.88 2.30
N ASP A 145 -5.71 -8.85 1.02
CA ASP A 145 -4.88 -7.77 0.45
C ASP A 145 -5.60 -6.42 0.43
N TYR A 146 -6.90 -6.42 0.12
CA TYR A 146 -7.71 -5.21 0.02
C TYR A 146 -9.17 -5.45 0.42
N ILE A 147 -9.75 -4.49 1.14
CA ILE A 147 -11.14 -4.51 1.61
C ILE A 147 -11.77 -3.14 1.38
N GLU A 148 -13.03 -3.18 0.97
CA GLU A 148 -13.89 -1.99 0.92
C GLU A 148 -14.98 -2.12 1.98
N GLU A 149 -15.07 -1.13 2.86
CA GLU A 149 -16.24 -0.95 3.73
C GLU A 149 -17.19 0.07 3.13
N ARG A 150 -18.45 -0.35 2.92
CA ARG A 150 -19.54 0.51 2.45
C ARG A 150 -20.80 0.26 3.26
N ASN A 151 -21.29 1.29 3.95
CA ASN A 151 -22.51 1.22 4.78
C ASN A 151 -22.50 0.03 5.77
N GLY A 152 -21.34 -0.26 6.36
CA GLY A 152 -21.15 -1.37 7.31
C GLY A 152 -21.02 -2.76 6.68
N LYS A 153 -21.13 -2.89 5.35
CA LYS A 153 -20.84 -4.11 4.61
C LYS A 153 -19.37 -4.11 4.17
N LEU A 154 -18.71 -5.26 4.30
CA LEU A 154 -17.34 -5.48 3.85
C LEU A 154 -17.35 -6.34 2.60
N SER A 155 -16.56 -5.95 1.61
CA SER A 155 -16.21 -6.76 0.45
C SER A 155 -14.70 -6.95 0.44
N ALA A 156 -14.25 -8.20 0.31
CA ALA A 156 -12.83 -8.56 0.35
C ALA A 156 -12.28 -8.93 -1.02
N PHE A 157 -11.02 -8.57 -1.25
CA PHE A 157 -10.35 -8.77 -2.51
C PHE A 157 -8.93 -9.30 -2.27
N GLU A 158 -8.64 -10.45 -2.85
CA GLU A 158 -7.28 -10.98 -2.98
C GLU A 158 -6.71 -10.53 -4.31
N ILE A 159 -5.49 -10.01 -4.34
CA ILE A 159 -4.90 -9.45 -5.56
C ILE A 159 -3.67 -10.27 -5.94
N LYS A 160 -3.82 -11.11 -6.97
CA LYS A 160 -2.74 -11.98 -7.43
C LYS A 160 -2.47 -11.80 -8.91
N LEU A 161 -1.19 -11.74 -9.24
CA LEU A 161 -0.74 -11.77 -10.64
C LEU A 161 -1.09 -13.09 -11.34
N LYS A 162 -1.15 -14.20 -10.58
CA LYS A 162 -1.50 -15.52 -11.12
C LYS A 162 -2.96 -15.85 -10.82
N ASN A 163 -3.69 -16.31 -11.84
CA ASN A 163 -5.02 -16.87 -11.68
C ASN A 163 -4.95 -18.28 -11.04
N LYS A 164 -4.71 -18.32 -9.73
CA LYS A 164 -4.77 -19.54 -8.93
C LYS A 164 -5.97 -19.45 -8.00
N LYS A 165 -6.82 -20.48 -8.00
CA LYS A 165 -7.98 -20.57 -7.12
C LYS A 165 -7.59 -20.18 -5.69
N SER A 166 -8.19 -19.10 -5.22
CA SER A 166 -8.01 -18.55 -3.88
C SER A 166 -9.35 -18.56 -3.18
N SER A 167 -9.36 -18.96 -1.91
CA SER A 167 -10.53 -18.87 -1.04
C SER A 167 -10.20 -17.88 0.07
N ALA A 168 -11.21 -17.14 0.55
CA ALA A 168 -11.04 -16.32 1.72
C ALA A 168 -10.47 -17.14 2.90
N PRO A 169 -9.64 -16.53 3.77
CA PRO A 169 -9.24 -17.17 5.01
C PRO A 169 -10.46 -17.62 5.81
N LYS A 170 -10.42 -18.79 6.44
CA LYS A 170 -11.55 -19.28 7.27
C LYS A 170 -11.97 -18.27 8.33
N THR A 171 -10.98 -17.66 8.98
CA THR A 171 -11.16 -16.60 9.96
C THR A 171 -11.81 -15.35 9.37
N TRP A 172 -11.63 -15.05 8.09
CA TRP A 172 -12.38 -13.97 7.43
C TRP A 172 -13.86 -14.34 7.33
N ILE A 173 -14.15 -15.51 6.77
CA ILE A 173 -15.52 -15.99 6.55
C ILE A 173 -16.31 -16.03 7.85
N GLU A 174 -15.71 -16.56 8.91
CA GLU A 174 -16.33 -16.68 10.24
C GLU A 174 -16.70 -15.32 10.87
N ASN A 175 -15.95 -14.26 10.58
CA ASN A 175 -16.15 -12.94 11.20
C ASN A 175 -16.90 -11.93 10.30
N TYR A 176 -16.80 -12.08 8.98
CA TYR A 176 -17.21 -11.07 8.01
C TYR A 176 -18.07 -11.58 6.85
N GLY A 177 -18.19 -12.90 6.68
CA GLY A 177 -18.93 -13.51 5.58
C GLY A 177 -18.08 -13.86 4.36
N ASP A 178 -18.74 -14.28 3.29
CA ASP A 178 -18.13 -14.89 2.10
C ASP A 178 -18.02 -13.94 0.88
N ASP A 179 -18.31 -12.65 1.05
CA ASP A 179 -18.11 -11.62 0.02
C ASP A 179 -16.61 -11.40 -0.22
N PHE A 180 -16.04 -12.25 -1.09
CA PHE A 180 -14.63 -12.34 -1.40
C PHE A 180 -14.41 -12.62 -2.88
N SER A 181 -13.52 -11.85 -3.52
CA SER A 181 -13.18 -11.98 -4.93
C SER A 181 -11.67 -12.03 -5.16
N LEU A 182 -11.24 -12.81 -6.15
CA LEU A 182 -9.85 -12.83 -6.61
C LEU A 182 -9.69 -11.88 -7.80
N ILE A 183 -8.79 -10.90 -7.69
CA ILE A 183 -8.42 -9.97 -8.75
C ILE A 183 -7.11 -10.41 -9.38
N HIS A 184 -7.12 -10.60 -10.70
CA HIS A 184 -5.98 -11.07 -11.49
C HIS A 184 -6.03 -10.50 -12.92
N PRO A 185 -4.99 -10.70 -13.75
CA PRO A 185 -4.89 -10.04 -15.06
C PRO A 185 -6.04 -10.29 -16.05
N ALA A 186 -6.87 -11.31 -15.83
CA ALA A 186 -7.99 -11.59 -16.74
C ALA A 186 -9.30 -10.90 -16.33
N ASN A 187 -9.45 -10.46 -15.08
CA ASN A 187 -10.69 -9.87 -14.56
C ASN A 187 -10.52 -8.50 -13.89
N PHE A 188 -9.28 -8.00 -13.76
CA PHE A 188 -9.03 -6.73 -13.06
C PHE A 188 -9.81 -5.54 -13.63
N HIS A 189 -10.14 -5.57 -14.93
CA HIS A 189 -10.93 -4.51 -15.56
C HIS A 189 -12.33 -4.40 -14.95
N GLU A 190 -12.99 -5.50 -14.59
CA GLU A 190 -14.29 -5.48 -13.90
C GLU A 190 -14.22 -4.81 -12.53
N PHE A 191 -13.04 -4.87 -11.89
CA PHE A 191 -12.76 -4.23 -10.61
C PHE A 191 -12.38 -2.75 -10.75
N LEU A 192 -11.96 -2.30 -11.93
CA LEU A 192 -11.52 -0.92 -12.19
C LEU A 192 -12.48 -0.11 -13.06
N LEU A 193 -13.65 -0.67 -13.42
CA LEU A 193 -14.69 -0.04 -14.26
C LEU A 193 -15.95 0.28 -13.44
#